data_AF-A0A833H6H6-F1
#
_entry.id   AF-A0A833H6H6-F1
#
_cell.length_a   1.000
_cell.length_b   1.000
_cell.length_c   1.000
_cell.angle_alpha   90.00
_cell.angle_beta   90.00
_cell.angle_gamma   90.00
#
_symmetry.space_group_name_H-M   'P 1'
#
loop_
_entity.id
_entity.type
_entity.pdbx_description
1 polymer ?
#
loop_
_entity_poly.entity_id
_entity_poly.type
_entity_poly.pdbx_seq_one_letter_code
_entity_poly.pdbx_strand_id
1 'polypeptide(L)' 'MDFRFADEQQMMADTVRGLLAETCRPADLRRLMGSGEARDAARWAALAALGLEGVLVPESAGGL' A
#
# COMPACT_ATOMS: atom_id res chain seq x y z
N MET A 1 -9.93 -22.59 -16.42
CA MET A 1 -9.12 -21.94 -15.36
C MET A 1 -9.19 -20.45 -15.61
N ASP A 2 -9.60 -19.68 -14.61
CA ASP A 2 -9.64 -18.21 -14.70
C ASP A 2 -8.46 -17.65 -13.92
N PHE A 3 -7.70 -16.75 -14.55
CA PHE A 3 -6.48 -16.15 -14.00
C PHE A 3 -6.65 -14.66 -13.68
N ARG A 4 -7.87 -14.13 -13.85
CA ARG A 4 -8.17 -12.75 -13.50
C ARG A 4 -8.25 -12.61 -11.99
N PHE A 5 -7.97 -11.40 -11.51
CA PHE A 5 -8.32 -11.03 -10.15
C PHE A 5 -9.84 -11.07 -9.97
N ALA A 6 -10.27 -11.39 -8.75
CA ALA A 6 -11.64 -11.17 -8.33
C ALA A 6 -11.94 -9.67 -8.27
N ASP A 7 -13.21 -9.28 -8.34
CA ASP A 7 -13.62 -7.87 -8.34
C ASP A 7 -13.10 -7.13 -7.09
N GLU A 8 -13.13 -7.77 -5.93
CA GLU A 8 -12.59 -7.22 -4.68
C GLU A 8 -11.07 -6.97 -4.75
N GLN A 9 -10.32 -7.90 -5.33
CA GLN A 9 -8.88 -7.77 -5.55
C GLN A 9 -8.57 -6.62 -6.53
N GLN A 10 -9.39 -6.46 -7.56
CA GLN A 10 -9.26 -5.37 -8.53
C GLN A 10 -9.55 -4.00 -7.88
N MET A 11 -10.64 -3.89 -7.10
CA MET A 11 -10.98 -2.67 -6.36
C MET A 11 -9.88 -2.26 -5.36
N MET A 12 -9.31 -3.24 -4.64
CA MET A 12 -8.18 -3.00 -3.75
C MET A 12 -6.96 -2.50 -4.54
N ALA A 13 -6.61 -3.16 -5.64
CA ALA A 13 -5.48 -2.76 -6.48
C ALA A 13 -5.63 -1.33 -7.03
N ASP A 14 -6.83 -0.94 -7.45
CA ASP A 14 -7.11 0.40 -7.98
C ASP A 14 -7.04 1.48 -6.89
N THR A 15 -7.52 1.18 -5.67
CA THR A 15 -7.39 2.07 -4.51
C THR A 15 -5.91 2.31 -4.17
N VAL A 16 -5.11 1.24 -4.10
CA VAL A 16 -3.67 1.34 -3.82
C VAL A 16 -2.94 2.08 -4.93
N ARG A 17 -3.31 1.85 -6.19
CA ARG A 17 -2.74 2.56 -7.34
C ARG A 17 -2.96 4.06 -7.23
N GLY A 18 -4.18 4.51 -6.90
CA GLY A 18 -4.50 5.92 -6.69
C GLY A 18 -3.64 6.56 -5.61
N LEU A 19 -3.59 5.93 -4.43
CA LEU A 19 -2.77 6.40 -3.31
C LEU A 19 -1.29 6.53 -3.69
N LEU A 20 -0.71 5.54 -4.36
CA LEU A 20 0.71 5.57 -4.74
C LEU A 20 0.99 6.59 -5.84
N ALA A 21 0.04 6.83 -6.76
CA ALA A 21 0.19 7.88 -7.78
C ALA A 21 0.35 9.28 -7.16
N GLU A 22 -0.33 9.53 -6.03
CA GLU A 22 -0.29 10.81 -5.33
C GLU A 22 0.90 10.93 -4.36
N THR A 23 1.28 9.82 -3.70
CA THR A 23 2.22 9.82 -2.58
C THR A 23 3.61 9.25 -2.91
N CYS A 24 3.79 8.69 -4.10
CA CYS A 24 5.05 8.08 -4.56
C CYS A 24 5.58 8.75 -5.83
N ARG A 25 5.52 10.08 -5.89
CA ARG A 25 6.01 10.83 -7.05
C ARG A 25 7.54 10.93 -7.01
N PRO A 26 8.20 11.23 -8.15
CA PRO A 26 9.66 11.36 -8.19
C PRO A 26 10.23 12.36 -7.16
N ALA A 27 9.50 13.45 -6.86
CA ALA A 27 9.91 14.41 -5.84
C ALA A 27 9.89 13.83 -4.42
N ASP A 28 8.87 13.01 -4.11
CA ASP A 28 8.75 12.36 -2.81
C ASP A 28 9.88 11.34 -2.60
N LEU A 29 10.25 10.60 -3.66
CA LEU A 29 11.38 9.68 -3.63
C LEU A 29 12.72 10.40 -3.43
N ARG A 30 12.97 11.51 -4.15
CA ARG A 30 14.19 12.31 -3.95
C ARG A 30 14.30 12.86 -2.54
N ARG A 31 13.18 13.34 -1.96
CA ARG A 31 13.12 13.78 -0.56
C ARG A 31 13.48 12.63 0.39
N LEU A 32 12.88 11.46 0.18
CA LEU A 32 13.14 10.29 1.04
C LEU A 32 14.61 9.87 0.99
N MET A 33 15.22 9.83 -0.20
CA MET A 33 16.65 9.51 -0.36
C MET A 33 17.57 10.44 0.45
N GLY A 34 17.21 11.73 0.55
CA GLY A 34 17.96 12.70 1.35
C GLY A 34 17.71 12.62 2.86
N SER A 35 16.65 11.92 3.29
CA SER A 35 16.28 11.84 4.72
C SER A 35 17.03 10.75 5.49
N GLY A 36 17.55 9.73 4.79
CA GLY A 36 18.12 8.54 5.43
C GLY A 36 17.09 7.56 6.01
N GLU A 37 15.79 7.88 5.94
CA GLU A 37 14.71 7.03 6.43
C GLU A 37 14.45 5.83 5.50
N ALA A 38 14.12 4.68 6.09
CA ALA A 38 13.85 3.45 5.33
C ALA A 38 12.54 3.52 4.53
N ARG A 39 11.57 4.33 4.98
CA ARG A 39 10.26 4.48 4.36
C ARG A 39 9.68 5.85 4.63
N ASP A 40 8.79 6.28 3.73
CA ASP A 40 7.98 7.46 4.00
C ASP A 40 6.90 7.13 5.03
N ALA A 41 6.96 7.78 6.19
CA ALA A 41 6.05 7.51 7.31
C ALA A 41 4.58 7.83 6.99
N ALA A 42 4.32 8.91 6.26
CA ALA A 42 2.97 9.31 5.91
C ALA A 42 2.35 8.34 4.90
N ARG A 43 3.11 7.95 3.87
CA ARG A 43 2.68 6.92 2.91
C ARG A 43 2.46 5.58 3.59
N TRP A 44 3.33 5.19 4.53
CA TRP A 44 3.15 3.94 5.27
C TRP A 44 1.89 3.95 6.12
N ALA A 45 1.61 5.05 6.83
CA ALA A 45 0.39 5.20 7.60
C ALA A 45 -0.87 5.13 6.71
N ALA A 46 -0.82 5.72 5.51
CA ALA A 46 -1.92 5.64 4.56
C ALA A 46 -2.18 4.21 4.05
N LEU A 47 -1.12 3.44 3.78
CA LEU A 47 -1.25 2.01 3.41
C LEU A 47 -1.85 1.18 4.56
N ALA A 48 -1.45 1.47 5.80
CA ALA A 48 -1.99 0.81 6.98
C ALA A 48 -3.47 1.14 7.23
N ALA A 49 -3.88 2.38 6.97
CA ALA A 49 -5.28 2.78 7.05
C ALA A 49 -6.18 2.05 6.03
N LEU A 50 -5.61 1.52 4.95
CA LEU A 50 -6.31 0.65 4.00
C LEU A 50 -6.34 -0.83 4.44
N GLY A 51 -5.68 -1.19 5.55
CA GLY A 51 -5.63 -2.55 6.09
C GLY A 51 -4.69 -3.51 5.35
N LEU A 52 -3.84 -2.99 4.45
CA LEU A 52 -2.98 -3.81 3.58
C LEU A 52 -1.96 -4.66 4.34
N GLU A 53 -1.57 -4.25 5.54
CA GLU A 53 -0.67 -5.00 6.40
C GLU A 53 -1.28 -6.32 6.92
N GLY A 54 -2.62 -6.40 6.96
CA GLY A 54 -3.36 -7.54 7.49
C GLY A 54 -3.85 -8.52 6.43
N VAL A 55 -3.87 -8.15 5.15
CA VAL A 55 -4.53 -8.92 4.05
C VAL A 55 -4.01 -10.35 3.89
N LEU A 56 -2.74 -10.59 4.23
CA LEU A 56 -2.12 -11.92 4.15
C LEU A 56 -1.76 -12.49 5.52
N VAL A 57 -2.24 -11.85 6.59
CA VAL A 57 -1.97 -12.24 7.97
C VAL A 57 -3.18 -13.05 8.46
N PRO A 58 -2.97 -14.15 9.20
CA PRO A 58 -4.10 -14.87 9.82
C PRO A 58 -4.84 -14.01 10.84
N GLU A 59 -6.16 -14.19 10.95
CA GLU A 59 -6.98 -13.52 11.98
C GLU A 59 -6.44 -13.74 13.41
N SER A 60 -5.88 -14.93 13.70
CA SER A 60 -5.27 -15.24 15.00
C SER A 60 -4.07 -14.38 15.36
N ALA A 61 -3.46 -13.73 14.37
CA ALA A 61 -2.38 -12.76 14.52
C ALA A 61 -2.86 -11.31 14.26
N GLY A 62 -4.17 -11.06 14.22
CA GLY A 62 -4.76 -9.75 13.97
C GLY A 62 -4.85 -9.34 12.50
N GLY A 63 -4.79 -10.32 11.58
CA GLY A 63 -5.03 -10.09 10.17
C GLY A 63 -6.50 -9.93 9.80
N LEU A 64 -6.73 -9.69 8.51
CA LEU A 64 -8.05 -9.50 7.90
C LEU A 64 -8.64 -10.80 7.36
#